data_AF-A0A561DHI8-F1
#
_entry.id   AF-A0A561DHI8-F1
#
_cell.length_a   1.000
_cell.length_b   1.000
_cell.length_c   1.000
_cell.angle_alpha   90.00
_cell.angle_beta   90.00
_cell.angle_gamma   90.00
#
_symmetry.space_group_name_H-M   'P 1'
#
loop_
_entity.id
_entity.type
_entity.pdbx_description
1 polymer ?
#
loop_
_entity_poly.entity_id
_entity_poly.type
_entity_poly.pdbx_seq_one_letter_code
_entity_poly.pdbx_strand_id
1 'polypeptide(L)'
;MPKQSLALDAETAMTFLGNTVLVELAWDDEPGTYWHCLHVIGVVLPVEGICDQGYFITVPLSGMQHTLEIYFQDVVTIRAIRHRDRQGSGNVLGRMTRPIQEGSRAALPARRNSSTVPSNGSTGAAHP
;
A
#
# COMPACT_ATOMS: atom_id res chain seq x y z
N MET A 1 28.59 -9.97 -15.78
CA MET A 1 28.60 -10.31 -14.35
C MET A 1 27.78 -11.59 -14.19
N PRO A 2 28.13 -12.53 -13.29
CA PRO A 2 27.30 -13.71 -13.09
C PRO A 2 25.95 -13.30 -12.49
N LYS A 3 24.86 -13.75 -13.12
CA LYS A 3 23.48 -13.57 -12.65
C LYS A 3 23.31 -14.35 -11.35
N GLN A 4 23.18 -13.64 -10.23
CA GLN A 4 22.84 -14.23 -8.93
C GLN A 4 21.32 -14.39 -8.87
N SER A 5 20.83 -15.52 -9.38
CA SER A 5 19.43 -15.89 -9.23
C SER A 5 19.17 -16.50 -7.86
N LEU A 6 17.97 -16.30 -7.35
CA LEU A 6 17.50 -16.95 -6.14
C LEU A 6 17.30 -18.43 -6.44
N ALA A 7 17.98 -19.30 -5.69
CA ALA A 7 17.66 -20.72 -5.68
C ALA A 7 16.31 -20.91 -4.96
N LEU A 8 15.24 -20.98 -5.75
CA LEU A 8 13.88 -21.14 -5.25
C LEU A 8 13.49 -22.62 -5.31
N ASP A 9 13.33 -23.25 -4.16
CA ASP A 9 12.81 -24.63 -4.08
C ASP A 9 11.28 -24.68 -4.19
N ALA A 10 10.75 -25.88 -4.39
CA ALA A 10 9.32 -26.10 -4.59
C ALA A 10 8.49 -25.66 -3.38
N GLU A 11 8.94 -25.97 -2.16
CA GLU A 11 8.21 -25.62 -0.93
C GLU A 11 8.10 -24.10 -0.79
N THR A 12 9.21 -23.39 -0.97
CA THR A 12 9.26 -21.92 -0.90
C THR A 12 8.42 -21.29 -2.01
N ALA A 13 8.50 -21.81 -3.24
CA ALA A 13 7.68 -21.32 -4.35
C ALA A 13 6.17 -21.42 -4.04
N MET A 14 5.73 -22.53 -3.47
CA MET A 14 4.33 -22.75 -3.11
C MET A 14 3.83 -21.77 -2.04
N THR A 15 4.70 -21.26 -1.17
CA THR A 15 4.30 -20.23 -0.17
C THR A 15 3.86 -18.91 -0.81
N PHE A 16 4.25 -18.65 -2.07
CA PHE A 16 3.85 -17.44 -2.78
C PHE A 16 2.53 -17.59 -3.54
N LEU A 17 2.01 -18.81 -3.71
CA LEU A 17 0.76 -19.04 -4.43
C LEU A 17 -0.41 -18.29 -3.76
N GLY A 18 -1.18 -17.54 -4.55
CA GLY A 18 -2.29 -16.71 -4.08
C GLY A 18 -1.87 -15.40 -3.41
N ASN A 19 -0.57 -15.12 -3.32
CA ASN A 19 -0.07 -13.87 -2.74
C ASN A 19 0.23 -12.83 -3.81
N THR A 20 0.03 -11.56 -3.46
CA THR A 20 0.68 -10.46 -4.17
C THR A 20 2.12 -10.38 -3.71
N VAL A 21 3.05 -10.39 -4.66
CA VAL A 21 4.48 -10.36 -4.44
C VAL A 21 5.09 -9.12 -5.08
N LEU A 22 6.16 -8.63 -4.48
CA LEU A 22 7.12 -7.77 -5.15
C LEU A 22 8.30 -8.64 -5.56
N VAL A 23 8.61 -8.65 -6.85
CA VAL A 23 9.69 -9.44 -7.44
C VAL A 23 10.70 -8.54 -8.14
N GLU A 24 11.96 -8.84 -7.98
CA GLU A 24 13.07 -8.28 -8.75
C GLU A 24 13.52 -9.29 -9.78
N LEU A 25 13.58 -8.87 -11.04
CA LEU A 25 13.93 -9.72 -12.18
C LEU A 25 15.20 -9.23 -12.85
N ALA A 26 16.03 -10.18 -13.30
CA ALA A 26 17.18 -9.92 -14.16
C ALA A 26 17.06 -10.78 -15.43
N TRP A 27 17.02 -10.14 -16.59
CA TRP A 27 17.03 -10.82 -17.89
C TRP A 27 18.43 -10.77 -18.50
N ASP A 28 18.81 -11.83 -19.20
CA ASP A 28 20.17 -11.98 -19.73
C ASP A 28 20.51 -10.92 -20.78
N ASP A 29 19.50 -10.43 -21.51
CA ASP A 29 19.64 -9.43 -22.56
C ASP A 29 19.58 -7.98 -22.05
N GLU A 30 19.25 -7.78 -20.77
CA GLU A 30 19.09 -6.45 -20.18
C GLU A 30 20.19 -6.15 -19.15
N PRO A 31 20.82 -4.97 -19.17
CA PRO A 31 21.94 -4.65 -18.29
C PRO A 31 21.54 -4.40 -16.82
N GLY A 32 20.24 -4.38 -16.50
CA GLY A 32 19.71 -4.01 -15.18
C GLY A 32 18.65 -4.96 -14.65
N THR A 33 18.28 -4.74 -13.38
CA THR A 33 17.16 -5.43 -12.73
C THR A 33 15.90 -4.59 -12.72
N TYR A 34 14.74 -5.25 -12.78
CA TYR A 34 13.43 -4.59 -12.82
C TYR A 34 12.53 -5.10 -11.71
N TRP A 35 11.78 -4.18 -11.10
CA TRP A 35 10.86 -4.48 -10.02
C TRP A 35 9.41 -4.55 -10.51
N HIS A 36 8.73 -5.64 -10.18
CA HIS A 36 7.32 -5.87 -10.55
C HIS A 36 6.47 -6.21 -9.33
N CYS A 37 5.26 -5.62 -9.26
CA CYS A 37 4.21 -6.05 -8.36
C CYS A 37 3.27 -7.01 -9.10
N LEU A 38 3.26 -8.26 -8.68
CA LEU A 38 2.55 -9.34 -9.36
C LEU A 38 1.67 -10.11 -8.37
N HIS A 39 0.56 -10.65 -8.83
CA HIS A 39 -0.24 -11.61 -8.07
C HIS A 39 0.02 -13.01 -8.61
N VAL A 40 0.46 -13.94 -7.75
CA VAL A 40 0.79 -15.30 -8.16
C VAL A 40 -0.47 -16.15 -8.18
N ILE A 41 -0.83 -16.67 -9.36
CA ILE A 41 -2.02 -17.49 -9.57
C ILE A 41 -1.69 -18.96 -9.86
N GLY A 42 -0.44 -19.27 -10.16
CA GLY A 42 0.02 -20.63 -10.39
C GLY A 42 1.52 -20.77 -10.19
N VAL A 43 1.95 -22.01 -9.96
CA VAL A 43 3.36 -22.41 -9.87
C VAL A 43 3.55 -23.63 -10.74
N VAL A 44 4.53 -23.59 -11.63
CA VAL A 44 4.99 -24.74 -12.40
C VAL A 44 6.34 -25.14 -11.83
N LEU A 45 6.43 -26.39 -11.35
CA LEU A 45 7.65 -26.96 -10.81
C LEU A 45 8.39 -27.73 -11.90
N PRO A 46 9.73 -27.69 -11.90
CA PRO A 46 10.50 -28.45 -12.86
C PRO A 46 10.29 -29.95 -12.62
N VAL A 47 10.06 -30.70 -13.71
CA VAL A 47 9.95 -32.15 -13.72
C VAL A 47 10.85 -32.66 -14.83
N GLU A 48 11.84 -33.47 -14.46
CA GLU A 48 12.85 -34.00 -15.37
C GLU A 48 12.18 -34.69 -16.57
N GLY A 49 12.56 -34.28 -17.78
CA GLY A 49 12.05 -34.82 -19.03
C GLY A 49 10.67 -34.31 -19.47
N ILE A 50 10.05 -33.39 -18.72
CA ILE A 50 8.77 -32.76 -19.08
C ILE A 50 8.92 -31.23 -19.12
N CYS A 51 9.45 -30.64 -18.07
CA CYS A 51 9.63 -29.20 -17.95
C CYS A 51 10.88 -28.93 -17.11
N ASP A 52 11.95 -28.48 -17.75
CA ASP A 52 13.24 -28.34 -17.07
C ASP A 52 13.34 -27.06 -16.22
N GLN A 53 12.37 -26.15 -16.35
CA GLN A 53 12.38 -24.85 -15.69
C GLN A 53 11.13 -24.65 -14.83
N GLY A 54 11.34 -24.23 -13.59
CA GLY A 54 10.27 -23.77 -12.73
C GLY A 54 9.92 -22.31 -13.01
N TYR A 55 8.63 -21.97 -12.96
CA TYR A 55 8.16 -20.60 -13.12
C TYR A 55 6.84 -20.34 -12.38
N PHE A 56 6.60 -19.07 -12.09
CA PHE A 56 5.31 -18.60 -11.61
C PHE A 56 4.40 -18.22 -12.78
N ILE A 57 3.11 -18.49 -12.64
CA ILE A 57 2.06 -17.88 -13.45
C ILE A 57 1.51 -16.71 -12.65
N THR A 58 1.61 -15.51 -13.20
CA THR A 58 1.30 -14.29 -12.46
C THR A 58 0.39 -13.34 -13.23
N VAL A 59 -0.27 -12.44 -12.51
CA VAL A 59 -1.02 -11.31 -13.09
C VAL A 59 -0.41 -10.00 -12.58
N PRO A 60 -0.01 -9.07 -13.47
CA PRO A 60 0.53 -7.79 -13.05
C PRO A 60 -0.54 -6.88 -12.44
N LEU A 61 -0.18 -6.14 -11.39
CA LEU A 61 -1.11 -5.20 -10.73
C LEU A 61 -1.34 -3.91 -11.53
N SER A 62 -0.60 -3.68 -12.61
CA SER A 62 -0.69 -2.48 -13.45
C SER A 62 -1.95 -2.42 -14.33
N GLY A 63 -2.88 -3.37 -14.19
CA GLY A 63 -4.14 -3.42 -14.95
C GLY A 63 -4.00 -4.09 -16.33
N MET A 64 -2.84 -4.67 -16.65
CA MET A 64 -2.71 -5.53 -17.82
C MET A 64 -3.50 -6.83 -17.61
N GLN A 65 -4.28 -7.22 -18.62
CA GLN A 65 -5.22 -8.35 -18.53
C GLN A 65 -4.64 -9.71 -18.91
N HIS A 66 -3.32 -9.82 -19.13
CA HIS A 66 -2.68 -11.08 -19.51
C HIS A 66 -1.84 -11.65 -18.36
N THR A 67 -1.74 -12.98 -18.34
CA THR A 67 -0.85 -13.70 -17.43
C THR A 67 0.59 -13.60 -17.91
N LEU A 68 1.52 -13.56 -16.97
CA LEU A 68 2.96 -13.56 -17.23
C LEU A 68 3.60 -14.79 -16.60
N GLU A 69 4.46 -15.44 -17.37
CA GLU A 69 5.36 -16.50 -16.89
C GLU A 69 6.64 -15.85 -16.35
N ILE A 70 6.94 -16.10 -15.08
CA ILE A 70 8.14 -15.57 -14.41
C ILE A 70 9.02 -16.74 -13.99
N TYR A 71 10.09 -16.98 -14.74
CA TYR A 71 11.00 -18.09 -14.51
C TYR A 71 11.83 -17.89 -13.26
N PHE A 72 12.01 -18.95 -12.46
CA PHE A 72 12.76 -18.87 -11.20
C PHE A 72 14.21 -18.42 -11.42
N GLN A 73 14.81 -18.78 -12.56
CA GLN A 73 16.15 -18.36 -12.92
C GLN A 73 16.28 -16.85 -13.10
N ASP A 74 15.19 -16.15 -13.45
CA ASP A 74 15.20 -14.69 -13.65
C ASP A 74 14.91 -13.94 -12.35
N VAL A 75 14.43 -14.62 -11.32
CA VAL A 75 14.13 -14.03 -10.01
C VAL A 75 15.42 -13.79 -9.24
N VAL A 76 15.71 -12.53 -8.97
CA VAL A 76 16.80 -12.11 -8.08
C VAL A 76 16.31 -12.08 -6.64
N THR A 77 15.16 -11.45 -6.41
CA THR A 77 14.50 -11.45 -5.09
C THR A 77 12.98 -11.51 -5.23
N ILE A 78 12.31 -12.12 -4.25
CA ILE A 78 10.85 -12.18 -4.18
C ILE A 78 10.38 -12.03 -2.74
N ARG A 79 9.32 -11.24 -2.53
CA ARG A 79 8.69 -11.09 -1.22
C ARG A 79 7.18 -10.95 -1.32
N ALA A 80 6.45 -11.68 -0.49
CA ALA A 80 5.01 -11.50 -0.34
C ALA A 80 4.71 -10.14 0.29
N ILE A 81 3.89 -9.35 -0.39
CA ILE A 81 3.33 -8.12 0.14
C ILE A 81 2.22 -8.52 1.10
N ARG A 82 2.51 -8.41 2.40
CA ARG A 82 1.47 -8.57 3.41
C ARG A 82 0.53 -7.38 3.32
N HIS A 83 -0.76 -7.64 3.11
CA HIS A 83 -1.78 -6.63 3.34
C HIS A 83 -1.70 -6.29 4.84
N ARG A 84 -1.00 -5.21 5.19
CA ARG A 84 -1.06 -4.71 6.57
C ARG A 84 -2.52 -4.35 6.80
N ASP A 85 -3.10 -4.91 7.86
CA ASP A 85 -4.33 -4.36 8.39
C ASP A 85 -4.09 -2.85 8.55
N ARG A 86 -4.95 -2.06 7.92
CA ARG A 86 -4.83 -0.60 7.84
C ARG A 86 -4.76 0.03 9.24
N GLN A 87 -5.16 -0.74 10.25
CA GLN A 87 -5.11 -0.44 11.68
C GLN A 87 -3.71 -0.58 12.32
N GLY A 88 -2.82 -1.43 11.79
CA GLY A 88 -1.67 -1.94 12.57
C GLY A 88 -0.37 -1.13 12.53
N SER A 89 -0.18 -0.18 11.60
CA SER A 89 1.13 0.52 11.52
C SER A 89 1.16 1.84 10.74
N GLY A 90 0.03 2.36 10.29
CA GLY A 90 0.01 3.48 9.33
C GLY A 90 -0.68 4.76 9.79
N ASN A 91 -1.21 4.85 11.01
CA ASN A 91 -1.89 6.08 11.42
C ASN A 91 -0.89 7.14 11.91
N VAL A 92 -0.06 7.65 10.99
CA VAL A 92 0.77 8.85 11.24
C VAL A 92 -0.12 10.04 11.61
N LEU A 93 -1.34 10.09 11.03
CA LEU A 93 -2.31 11.15 11.25
C LEU A 93 -3.03 11.04 12.61
N GLY A 94 -3.21 9.84 13.15
CA GLY A 94 -3.87 9.63 14.45
C GLY A 94 -3.01 9.94 15.68
N ARG A 95 -1.69 10.03 15.50
CA ARG A 95 -0.72 10.37 16.55
C ARG A 95 -0.20 11.81 16.50
N MET A 96 -0.66 12.60 15.52
CA MET A 96 -0.61 14.05 15.64
C MET A 96 -1.68 14.45 16.65
N THR A 97 -1.35 14.34 17.93
CA THR A 97 -2.07 15.10 18.96
C THR A 97 -2.02 16.54 18.48
N ARG A 98 -3.16 17.08 18.06
CA ARG A 98 -3.29 18.54 17.94
C ARG A 98 -2.72 19.10 19.24
N PRO A 99 -1.76 20.03 19.23
CA PRO A 99 -1.49 20.80 20.43
C PRO A 99 -2.75 21.61 20.70
N ILE A 100 -3.69 21.04 21.44
CA ILE A 100 -4.62 21.80 22.25
C ILE A 100 -3.72 22.36 23.35
N GLN A 101 -3.17 23.54 23.07
CA GLN A 101 -2.74 24.42 24.13
C GLN A 101 -3.97 25.27 24.47
N GLU A 102 -4.58 24.91 25.59
CA GLU A 102 -5.58 25.67 26.30
C GLU A 102 -5.08 27.11 26.47
N GLY A 103 -5.78 28.06 25.84
CA GLY A 103 -5.36 29.46 25.87
C GLY A 103 -6.28 30.41 25.12
N SER A 104 -7.59 30.17 25.10
CA SER A 104 -8.57 31.19 24.72
C SER A 104 -9.84 31.04 25.55
N ARG A 105 -9.66 31.20 26.86
CA ARG A 105 -10.72 31.70 27.75
C ARG A 105 -10.85 33.22 27.54
N ALA A 106 -11.32 33.63 26.38
CA ALA A 106 -11.99 34.92 26.25
C ALA A 106 -13.47 34.70 26.57
N ALA A 107 -13.77 34.32 27.81
CA ALA A 107 -15.06 34.66 28.38
C ALA A 107 -15.05 36.18 28.48
N LEU A 108 -15.75 36.85 27.57
CA LEU A 108 -15.98 38.28 27.66
C LEU A 108 -16.51 38.58 29.06
N PRO A 109 -15.87 39.45 29.85
CA PRO A 109 -16.44 39.85 31.12
C PRO A 109 -17.77 40.54 30.81
N ALA A 110 -18.86 39.99 31.35
CA ALA A 110 -20.13 40.70 31.47
C ALA A 110 -19.93 41.89 32.42
N ARG A 111 -19.40 43.00 31.88
CA ARG A 111 -19.27 44.25 32.62
C ARG A 111 -20.60 44.98 32.56
N ARG A 112 -21.35 44.86 33.65
CA ARG A 112 -22.41 45.78 34.10
C ARG A 112 -21.95 47.24 33.93
N ASN A 113 -22.86 48.07 33.42
CA ASN A 113 -22.88 49.54 33.37
C ASN A 113 -22.28 50.22 32.13
N SER A 114 -23.06 50.32 31.05
CA SER A 114 -22.98 51.42 30.09
C SER A 114 -24.38 51.73 29.51
N SER A 115 -24.71 53.02 29.42
CA SER A 115 -26.06 53.57 29.15
C SER A 115 -26.34 53.83 27.67
N THR A 116 -25.72 53.08 26.76
CA THR A 116 -25.81 53.40 25.33
C THR A 116 -26.01 52.11 24.53
N VAL A 117 -27.26 51.91 24.14
CA VAL A 117 -27.74 50.85 23.24
C VAL A 117 -27.29 51.18 21.82
N PRO A 118 -26.60 50.29 21.09
CA PRO A 118 -26.56 50.38 19.64
C PRO A 118 -27.86 49.77 19.10
N SER A 119 -28.73 50.64 18.62
CA SER A 119 -29.91 50.31 17.84
C SER A 119 -29.52 49.46 16.64
N ASN A 120 -29.95 48.20 16.62
CA ASN A 120 -30.20 47.50 15.37
C ASN A 120 -31.54 46.77 15.51
N GLY A 121 -32.57 47.46 15.06
CA GLY A 121 -33.88 46.88 14.85
C GLY A 121 -33.83 45.90 13.69
N SER A 122 -34.50 44.77 13.85
CA SER A 122 -35.65 44.41 13.02
C SER A 122 -36.07 43.00 13.41
N THR A 123 -37.12 42.95 14.24
CA THR A 123 -37.83 41.72 14.57
C THR A 123 -38.68 41.35 13.36
N GLY A 124 -38.25 40.34 12.61
CA GLY A 124 -39.01 39.77 11.50
C GLY A 124 -39.34 38.30 11.78
N ALA A 125 -40.04 38.02 12.88
CA ALA A 125 -40.72 36.75 13.07
C ALA A 125 -42.18 36.91 12.62
N ALA A 126 -42.58 36.13 11.62
CA ALA A 126 -43.94 35.69 11.37
C ALA A 126 -43.84 34.16 11.23
N HIS A 127 -44.15 33.35 12.26
CA HIS A 127 -45.48 32.86 12.70
C HIS A 127 -46.29 32.18 11.58
N PRO A 128 -47.02 31.07 11.80
CA PRO A 128 -46.92 29.95 12.75
C PRO A 128 -46.51 28.61 12.08
#